data_AF-A0A7J9RHM1-F1
#
_entry.id   AF-A0A7J9RHM1-F1
#
_cell.length_a   1.000
_cell.length_b   1.000
_cell.length_c   1.000
_cell.angle_alpha   90.00
_cell.angle_beta   90.00
_cell.angle_gamma   90.00
#
_symmetry.space_group_name_H-M   'P 1'
#
loop_
_entity.id
_entity.type
_entity.pdbx_description
1 polymer ?
#
loop_
_entity_poly.entity_id
_entity_poly.type
_entity_poly.pdbx_seq_one_letter_code
_entity_poly.pdbx_strand_id
1 'polypeptide(L)'
;MPLEPSVFPEEVQLAFFIFGQLKDTWEGTSGTYMGKTWSDFNFLVELYEIEDVKEVFKWAKVYENILVEQLAEEAKRKRKAEEAKAGRGGKQYTHNVRG
;
A
#
# COMPACT_ATOMS: atom_id res chain seq x y z
N MET A 1 4.71 -0.53 -12.68
CA MET A 1 3.78 -0.31 -13.81
C MET A 1 4.56 -0.34 -15.10
N PRO A 2 4.05 -0.91 -16.21
CA PRO A 2 4.44 -0.39 -17.50
C PRO A 2 3.20 -0.10 -18.37
N LEU A 3 2.53 1.00 -18.05
CA LEU A 3 2.02 1.95 -19.02
C LEU A 3 2.78 3.25 -18.72
N GLU A 4 3.24 3.94 -19.75
CA GLU A 4 3.89 5.25 -19.55
C GLU A 4 2.85 6.22 -18.99
N PRO A 5 3.13 7.00 -17.92
CA PRO A 5 2.16 7.92 -17.34
C PRO A 5 1.50 8.85 -18.39
N SER A 6 2.25 9.20 -19.44
CA SER A 6 1.82 10.00 -20.58
C SER A 6 0.52 9.56 -21.26
N VAL A 7 0.08 8.31 -21.09
CA VAL A 7 -1.17 7.80 -21.68
C VAL A 7 -2.43 8.25 -20.93
N PHE A 8 -2.30 8.79 -19.71
CA PHE A 8 -3.42 9.21 -18.88
C PHE A 8 -3.73 10.71 -19.04
N PRO A 9 -4.93 11.19 -18.66
CA PRO A 9 -5.18 12.62 -18.48
C PRO A 9 -4.17 13.26 -17.53
N GLU A 10 -3.87 14.54 -17.74
CA GLU A 10 -2.83 15.28 -17.01
C GLU A 10 -3.01 15.21 -15.48
N GLU A 11 -4.23 15.34 -15.00
CA GLU A 11 -4.55 15.34 -13.57
C GLU A 11 -4.26 13.97 -12.94
N VAL A 12 -4.43 12.89 -13.70
CA VAL A 12 -4.11 11.52 -13.28
C VAL A 12 -2.59 11.32 -13.26
N GLN A 13 -1.87 11.88 -14.23
CA GLN A 13 -0.41 11.87 -14.25
C GLN A 13 0.17 12.60 -13.04
N LEU A 14 -0.32 13.82 -12.78
CA LEU A 14 0.05 14.63 -11.63
C LEU A 14 -0.33 13.95 -10.31
N ALA A 15 -1.47 13.26 -10.26
CA ALA A 15 -1.86 12.47 -9.10
C ALA A 15 -0.84 11.38 -8.77
N PHE A 16 -0.39 10.61 -9.77
CA PHE A 16 0.67 9.61 -9.55
C PHE A 16 2.00 10.26 -9.15
N PHE A 17 2.34 11.37 -9.77
CA PHE A 17 3.56 12.13 -9.45
C PHE A 17 3.56 12.58 -7.99
N ILE A 18 2.53 13.33 -7.56
CA ILE A 18 2.39 13.84 -6.19
C ILE A 18 2.30 12.69 -5.19
N PHE A 19 1.49 11.67 -5.46
CA PHE A 19 1.36 10.51 -4.59
C PHE A 19 2.69 9.79 -4.38
N GLY A 20 3.53 9.72 -5.42
CA GLY A 20 4.87 9.14 -5.33
C GLY A 20 5.82 9.92 -4.42
N GLN A 21 5.64 11.23 -4.27
CA GLN A 21 6.45 12.07 -3.38
C GLN A 21 6.01 11.99 -1.91
N LEU A 22 4.74 11.66 -1.65
CA LEU A 22 4.23 11.57 -0.29
C LEU A 22 4.85 10.39 0.47
N LYS A 23 5.09 10.61 1.77
CA LYS A 23 5.64 9.59 2.67
C LYS A 23 4.64 8.47 2.91
N ASP A 24 5.10 7.22 2.80
CA ASP A 24 4.32 6.04 3.18
C ASP A 24 4.13 5.90 4.69
N THR A 25 2.95 5.40 5.07
CA THR A 25 2.56 5.11 6.45
C THR A 25 2.34 3.61 6.60
N TRP A 26 3.00 3.02 7.60
CA TRP A 26 2.94 1.60 7.90
C TRP A 26 2.60 1.41 9.37
N GLU A 27 1.76 0.42 9.67
CA GLU A 27 1.48 0.00 11.05
C GLU A 27 2.66 -0.84 11.57
N GLY A 28 3.26 -0.43 12.68
CA GLY A 28 4.56 -0.95 13.13
C GLY A 28 4.58 -2.42 13.53
N THR A 29 3.47 -2.98 14.03
CA THR A 29 3.45 -4.34 14.58
C THR A 29 3.15 -5.38 13.51
N SER A 30 2.14 -5.13 12.66
CA SER A 30 1.73 -6.04 11.59
C SER A 30 2.40 -5.76 10.24
N GLY A 31 3.07 -4.61 10.10
CA GLY A 31 3.63 -4.16 8.83
C GLY A 31 2.54 -3.86 7.79
N THR A 32 1.31 -3.58 8.22
CA THR A 32 0.21 -3.27 7.30
C THR A 32 0.40 -1.88 6.71
N TYR A 33 0.32 -1.77 5.37
CA TYR A 33 0.32 -0.49 4.68
C TYR A 33 -0.96 0.29 5.01
N MET A 34 -0.81 1.55 5.41
CA MET A 34 -1.92 2.44 5.80
C MET A 34 -2.16 3.59 4.81
N GLY A 35 -1.41 3.65 3.71
CA GLY A 35 -1.48 4.75 2.74
C GLY A 35 -0.35 5.76 2.94
N LYS A 36 -0.63 7.02 2.60
CA LYS A 36 0.31 8.14 2.61
C LYS A 36 0.02 9.13 3.73
N THR A 37 1.05 9.84 4.16
CA THR A 37 0.88 11.05 4.97
C THR A 37 0.57 12.23 4.04
N TRP A 38 -0.55 12.91 4.27
CA TRP A 38 -1.05 14.00 3.41
C TRP A 38 -0.71 15.40 3.90
N SER A 39 0.05 15.54 5.00
CA SER A 39 0.45 16.85 5.56
C SER A 39 1.18 17.72 4.54
N ASP A 40 1.97 17.10 3.67
CA ASP A 40 2.85 17.79 2.75
C ASP A 40 2.16 18.06 1.40
N PHE A 41 0.90 17.62 1.22
CA PHE A 41 0.17 17.74 -0.04
C PHE A 41 0.04 19.20 -0.48
N ASN A 42 -0.39 20.09 0.41
CA ASN A 42 -0.54 21.52 0.09
C ASN A 42 0.78 22.16 -0.34
N PHE A 43 1.87 21.82 0.36
CA PHE A 43 3.21 22.30 0.00
C PHE A 43 3.61 21.81 -1.41
N LEU A 44 3.36 20.54 -1.73
CA LEU A 44 3.72 19.99 -3.04
C LEU A 44 2.89 20.60 -4.18
N VAL A 45 1.58 20.78 -3.99
CA VAL A 45 0.73 21.37 -5.06
C VAL A 45 1.07 22.84 -5.32
N GLU A 46 1.45 23.59 -4.27
CA GLU A 46 1.94 24.95 -4.40
C GLU A 46 3.32 24.99 -5.07
N LEU A 47 4.25 24.12 -4.66
CA LEU A 47 5.61 24.06 -5.20
C LEU A 47 5.64 23.77 -6.71
N TYR A 48 4.72 22.92 -7.18
CA TYR A 48 4.63 22.53 -8.59
C TYR A 48 3.57 23.32 -9.37
N GLU A 49 2.97 24.35 -8.76
CA GLU A 49 1.99 25.24 -9.40
C GLU A 49 0.81 24.48 -10.05
N ILE A 50 0.29 23.46 -9.36
CA ILE A 50 -0.79 22.62 -9.89
C ILE A 50 -2.10 23.40 -9.92
N GLU A 51 -2.74 23.47 -11.10
CA GLU A 51 -4.01 24.18 -11.29
C GLU A 51 -5.21 23.37 -10.78
N ASP A 52 -5.42 22.16 -11.32
CA ASP A 52 -6.58 21.30 -11.02
C ASP A 52 -6.39 20.46 -9.74
N VAL A 53 -6.01 21.11 -8.64
CA VAL A 53 -5.67 20.49 -7.35
C VAL A 53 -6.75 19.51 -6.86
N LYS A 54 -8.03 19.84 -7.05
CA LYS A 54 -9.15 19.00 -6.61
C LYS A 54 -9.21 17.67 -7.36
N GLU A 55 -9.00 17.69 -8.67
CA GLU A 55 -9.06 16.48 -9.49
C GLU A 55 -7.81 15.62 -9.27
N VAL A 56 -6.63 16.26 -9.14
CA VAL A 56 -5.38 15.60 -8.75
C VAL A 56 -5.53 14.91 -7.39
N PHE A 57 -6.06 15.61 -6.37
CA PHE A 57 -6.28 15.04 -5.05
C PHE A 57 -7.23 13.84 -5.11
N LYS A 58 -8.35 13.99 -5.81
CA LYS A 58 -9.34 12.92 -5.99
C LYS A 58 -8.72 11.67 -6.60
N TRP A 59 -7.98 11.78 -7.70
CA TRP A 59 -7.34 10.62 -8.33
C TRP A 59 -6.27 9.99 -7.45
N ALA A 60 -5.47 10.80 -6.74
CA ALA A 60 -4.46 10.30 -5.83
C ALA A 60 -5.10 9.53 -4.66
N LYS A 61 -6.27 9.96 -4.15
CA LYS A 61 -7.04 9.23 -3.14
C LYS A 61 -7.66 7.93 -3.68
N VAL A 62 -8.17 7.93 -4.92
CA VAL A 62 -8.66 6.69 -5.54
C VAL A 62 -7.53 5.66 -5.64
N TYR A 63 -6.36 6.10 -6.11
CA TYR A 63 -5.20 5.23 -6.21
C TYR A 63 -4.76 4.68 -4.85
N GLU A 64 -4.72 5.53 -3.81
CA GLU A 64 -4.38 5.11 -2.45
C GLU A 64 -5.32 4.00 -1.94
N ASN A 65 -6.63 4.17 -2.13
CA ASN A 65 -7.61 3.20 -1.65
C ASN A 65 -7.40 1.83 -2.31
N ILE A 66 -7.18 1.81 -3.62
CA ILE A 66 -6.89 0.58 -4.37
C ILE A 66 -5.60 -0.08 -3.83
N LEU A 67 -4.54 0.71 -3.64
CA LEU A 67 -3.26 0.21 -3.16
C LEU A 67 -3.34 -0.37 -1.74
N VAL A 68 -4.01 0.34 -0.83
CA VAL A 68 -4.23 -0.11 0.55
C VAL A 68 -5.01 -1.41 0.58
N GLU A 69 -6.10 -1.50 -0.19
CA GLU A 69 -6.91 -2.72 -0.26
C GLU A 69 -6.11 -3.90 -0.82
N GLN A 70 -5.38 -3.70 -1.92
CA GLN A 70 -4.54 -4.74 -2.53
C GLN A 70 -3.48 -5.27 -1.55
N LEU A 71 -2.73 -4.37 -0.91
CA LEU A 71 -1.69 -4.76 0.04
C LEU A 71 -2.26 -5.40 1.31
N ALA A 72 -3.42 -4.95 1.78
CA ALA A 72 -4.11 -5.56 2.91
C ALA A 72 -4.55 -7.00 2.59
N GLU A 73 -5.10 -7.23 1.40
CA GLU A 73 -5.50 -8.57 0.94
C GLU A 73 -4.28 -9.48 0.73
N GLU A 74 -3.19 -8.98 0.17
CA GLU A 74 -1.94 -9.73 0.08
C GLU A 74 -1.38 -10.12 1.46
N ALA A 75 -1.39 -9.19 2.42
CA ALA A 75 -0.95 -9.46 3.79
C ALA A 75 -1.84 -10.51 4.48
N LYS A 76 -3.16 -10.48 4.26
CA LYS A 76 -4.09 -11.52 4.75
C LYS A 76 -3.79 -12.88 4.11
N ARG A 77 -3.55 -12.92 2.79
CA ARG A 77 -3.22 -14.16 2.07
C ARG A 77 -1.92 -14.78 2.57
N LYS A 78 -0.88 -13.96 2.77
CA LYS A 78 0.41 -14.41 3.31
C LYS A 78 0.26 -15.01 4.71
N ARG A 79 -0.44 -14.32 5.62
CA ARG A 79 -0.71 -14.82 7.00
C ARG A 79 -1.43 -16.17 7.00
N LYS A 80 -2.51 -16.31 6.22
CA LYS A 80 -3.25 -17.59 6.11
C LYS A 80 -2.37 -18.72 5.57
N ALA A 81 -1.49 -18.42 4.61
CA ALA A 81 -0.57 -19.42 4.06
C ALA A 81 0.50 -19.84 5.07
N GLU A 82 1.00 -18.92 5.90
CA GLU A 82 1.96 -19.21 6.98
C GLU A 82 1.32 -20.03 8.10
N GLU A 83 0.12 -19.67 8.55
CA GLU A 83 -0.66 -20.44 9.53
C GLU A 83 -0.92 -21.87 9.04
N ALA A 84 -1.30 -22.04 7.77
CA ALA A 84 -1.53 -23.35 7.17
C ALA A 84 -0.25 -24.21 7.11
N LYS A 85 0.93 -23.60 6.91
CA LYS A 85 2.22 -24.28 6.97
C LYS A 85 2.60 -24.66 8.40
N ALA A 86 2.42 -23.74 9.36
CA ALA A 86 2.70 -23.97 10.78
C ALA A 86 1.85 -25.12 11.35
N GLY A 87 0.56 -25.18 10.99
CA GLY A 87 -0.34 -26.26 11.40
C GLY A 87 0.03 -27.65 10.86
N ARG A 88 0.81 -27.73 9.77
CA ARG A 88 1.33 -28.99 9.23
C ARG A 88 2.62 -29.46 9.92
N GLY A 89 3.42 -28.56 10.48
CA GLY A 89 4.68 -28.88 11.17
C GLY A 89 4.53 -29.40 12.60
N GLY A 90 3.39 -29.18 13.25
CA GLY A 90 3.16 -29.51 14.67
C GLY A 90 2.84 -30.98 14.97
N LYS A 91 2.72 -31.87 13.98
CA LYS A 91 2.30 -33.28 14.19
C LYS A 91 3.42 -34.30 14.42
N GLN A 92 4.70 -33.91 14.49
CA GLN A 92 5.81 -34.88 14.44
C GLN A 92 6.79 -34.92 15.63
N TYR A 93 6.54 -34.24 16.75
CA TYR A 93 7.48 -34.25 17.90
C TYR A 93 6.87 -34.61 19.25
N THR A 94 6.01 -35.62 19.29
CA THR A 94 5.65 -36.31 20.54
C THR A 94 5.88 -37.81 20.42
N HIS A 95 7.13 -38.21 20.16
CA HIS A 95 7.53 -39.59 20.45
C HIS A 95 7.85 -39.65 21.95
N ASN A 96 6.92 -40.28 22.67
CA ASN A 96 7.02 -40.61 24.08
C ASN A 96 8.38 -41.26 24.38
N VAL A 97 9.24 -40.61 25.17
CA VAL A 97 10.40 -41.28 25.77
C VAL A 97 10.04 -41.56 27.23
N ARG A 98 9.42 -42.72 27.46
CA ARG A 98 9.44 -43.38 28.77
C ARG A 98 10.72 -44.20 28.82
N GLY A 99 11.60 -43.84 29.76
CA GLY A 99 12.78 -44.59 30.18
C GLY A 99 13.04 -44.27 31.62
#